data_AF-A0A851YC46-F1
#
_entry.id   AF-A0A851YC46-F1
#
_cell.length_a   1.000
_cell.length_b   1.000
_cell.length_c   1.000
_cell.angle_alpha   90.00
_cell.angle_beta   90.00
_cell.angle_gamma   90.00
#
_symmetry.space_group_name_H-M   'P 1'
#
loop_
_entity.id
_entity.type
_entity.pdbx_description
1 polymer ?
#
loop_
_entity_poly.entity_id
_entity_poly.type
_entity_poly.pdbx_seq_one_letter_code
_entity_poly.pdbx_strand_id
1 'polypeptide(L)'
;MDKNFKEEKLTGITKFTPPLYRQRYQFVQDLVGKYKPKKVADLGCADCKLLCMLKFCSCIEVLAGIDNCGSAMKEKMHRLSPLPVDYLQPRERPLTITLHHGSVAHKDHCMLGFDLVTCMELIEHLEESELKKFPEVVFGFMAPSRVVISTPNSEFNPLLPGVKLFRNPDHKFEWTQLQFQSWALETARHYGYSVEFTGVGHPPRGMENVGFCTQIGVFVKKYPQTSASTPSEKPTEAVYKTV
;
A
#
# COMPACT_ATOMS: atom_id res chain seq x y z
N MET A 1 45.74 12.85 -23.16
CA MET A 1 45.39 11.68 -22.34
C MET A 1 44.26 12.11 -21.43
N ASP A 2 43.05 12.04 -21.98
CA ASP A 2 41.86 12.69 -21.46
C ASP A 2 41.18 11.80 -20.43
N LYS A 3 41.36 12.13 -19.14
CA LYS A 3 40.73 11.44 -18.00
C LYS A 3 39.64 12.26 -17.31
N ASN A 4 39.11 13.32 -17.94
CA ASN A 4 38.11 14.21 -17.32
C ASN A 4 36.75 14.29 -18.02
N PHE A 5 36.41 13.36 -18.93
CA PHE A 5 35.15 13.40 -19.69
C PHE A 5 34.01 12.50 -19.17
N LYS A 6 34.05 12.04 -17.91
CA LYS A 6 33.04 11.12 -17.35
C LYS A 6 32.34 11.54 -16.06
N GLU A 7 32.54 12.76 -15.57
CA GLU A 7 31.94 13.20 -14.29
C GLU A 7 30.91 14.33 -14.39
N GLU A 8 30.63 14.85 -15.59
CA GLU A 8 29.62 15.90 -15.78
C GLU A 8 28.46 15.42 -16.66
N LYS A 9 27.41 14.90 -16.01
CA LYS A 9 25.97 15.01 -16.33
C LYS A 9 25.21 13.82 -15.76
N LEU A 10 24.98 13.85 -14.45
CA LEU A 10 24.00 12.95 -13.85
C LEU A 10 23.06 13.62 -12.86
N THR A 11 22.87 14.92 -13.03
CA THR A 11 21.90 15.74 -12.31
C THR A 11 20.80 16.13 -13.29
N GLY A 12 19.96 15.17 -13.67
CA GLY A 12 19.01 15.32 -14.77
C GLY A 12 17.68 14.63 -14.51
N ILE A 13 16.95 15.12 -13.50
CA ILE A 13 15.50 14.96 -13.24
C ILE A 13 14.88 13.69 -13.85
N THR A 14 14.86 12.59 -13.09
CA THR A 14 14.08 11.40 -13.44
C THR A 14 12.57 11.72 -13.36
N LYS A 15 12.01 12.30 -14.44
CA LYS A 15 10.55 12.42 -14.59
C LYS A 15 10.01 11.07 -15.04
N PHE A 16 9.16 10.48 -14.21
CA PHE A 16 8.46 9.25 -14.56
C PHE A 16 7.26 9.55 -15.46
N THR A 17 7.15 8.82 -16.57
CA THR A 17 5.97 8.84 -17.45
C THR A 17 5.43 7.42 -17.58
N PRO A 18 4.24 7.10 -17.04
CA PRO A 18 3.35 7.98 -16.27
C PRO A 18 3.94 8.36 -14.89
N PRO A 19 3.38 9.36 -14.18
CA PRO A 19 3.84 9.75 -12.85
C PRO A 19 3.89 8.57 -11.87
N LEU A 20 4.84 8.58 -10.93
CA LEU A 20 5.13 7.42 -10.08
C LEU A 20 3.92 6.95 -9.26
N TYR A 21 3.12 7.87 -8.70
CA TYR A 21 1.90 7.52 -7.97
C TYR A 21 0.90 6.75 -8.85
N ARG A 22 0.83 7.07 -10.15
CA ARG A 22 -0.05 6.39 -11.10
C ARG A 22 0.48 5.00 -11.44
N GLN A 23 1.79 4.82 -11.52
CA GLN A 23 2.40 3.50 -11.67
C GLN A 23 2.09 2.60 -10.47
N ARG A 24 2.17 3.12 -9.25
CA ARG A 24 1.80 2.39 -8.03
C ARG A 24 0.34 1.93 -8.06
N TYR A 25 -0.59 2.81 -8.43
CA TYR A 25 -2.00 2.44 -8.50
C TYR A 25 -2.28 1.46 -9.63
N GLN A 26 -1.62 1.61 -10.79
CA GLN A 26 -1.71 0.64 -11.88
C GLN A 26 -1.23 -0.74 -11.43
N PHE A 27 -0.12 -0.82 -10.70
CA PHE A 27 0.39 -2.08 -10.15
C PHE A 27 -0.66 -2.79 -9.27
N VAL A 28 -1.33 -2.05 -8.37
CA VAL A 28 -2.42 -2.60 -7.56
C VAL A 28 -3.60 -3.04 -8.44
N GLN A 29 -3.98 -2.24 -9.43
CA GLN A 29 -5.07 -2.57 -10.35
C GLN A 29 -4.78 -3.85 -11.15
N ASP A 30 -3.52 -4.05 -11.57
CA ASP A 30 -3.08 -5.26 -12.27
C ASP A 30 -3.17 -6.49 -11.36
N LEU A 31 -2.80 -6.37 -10.08
CA LEU A 31 -2.97 -7.42 -9.08
C LEU A 31 -4.45 -7.76 -8.85
N VAL A 32 -5.32 -6.74 -8.75
CA VAL A 32 -6.78 -6.95 -8.68
C VAL A 32 -7.29 -7.63 -9.94
N GLY A 33 -6.80 -7.22 -11.12
CA GLY A 33 -7.12 -7.82 -12.40
C GLY A 33 -6.76 -9.31 -12.47
N LYS A 34 -5.59 -9.67 -11.93
CA LYS A 34 -5.05 -11.04 -11.89
C LYS A 34 -5.75 -11.93 -10.88
N TYR A 35 -5.98 -11.46 -9.66
CA TYR A 35 -6.45 -12.29 -8.54
C TYR A 35 -7.93 -12.15 -8.22
N LYS A 36 -8.60 -11.15 -8.79
CA LYS A 36 -10.05 -10.91 -8.64
C LYS A 36 -10.53 -10.94 -7.17
N PRO A 37 -9.89 -10.21 -6.24
CA PRO A 37 -10.35 -10.16 -4.85
C PRO A 37 -11.77 -9.55 -4.78
N LYS A 38 -12.58 -10.02 -3.81
CA LYS A 38 -13.92 -9.52 -3.55
C LYS A 38 -13.92 -8.44 -2.48
N LYS A 39 -13.07 -8.57 -1.45
CA LYS A 39 -12.92 -7.59 -0.38
C LYS A 39 -11.52 -6.99 -0.40
N VAL A 40 -11.43 -5.69 -0.64
CA VAL A 40 -10.15 -4.95 -0.70
C VAL A 40 -10.13 -3.81 0.30
N ALA A 41 -9.09 -3.74 1.12
CA ALA A 41 -8.86 -2.65 2.07
C ALA A 41 -7.61 -1.86 1.69
N ASP A 42 -7.71 -0.53 1.73
CA ASP A 42 -6.59 0.39 1.52
C ASP A 42 -6.25 1.10 2.84
N LEU A 43 -5.11 0.75 3.42
CA LEU A 43 -4.60 1.34 4.65
C LEU A 43 -3.71 2.54 4.30
N GLY A 44 -4.03 3.71 4.86
CA GLY A 44 -3.44 4.98 4.44
C GLY A 44 -4.10 5.51 3.16
N CYS A 45 -5.43 5.44 3.05
CA CYS A 45 -6.13 5.72 1.80
C CYS A 45 -6.14 7.20 1.39
N ALA A 46 -5.71 8.12 2.28
CA ALA A 46 -5.54 9.54 2.04
C ALA A 46 -6.72 10.18 1.27
N ASP A 47 -6.47 10.65 0.04
CA ASP A 47 -7.45 11.31 -0.82
C ASP A 47 -8.39 10.35 -1.60
N CYS A 48 -8.37 9.07 -1.24
CA CYS A 48 -9.16 8.00 -1.82
C CYS A 48 -8.92 7.76 -3.33
N LYS A 49 -7.80 8.24 -3.91
CA LYS A 49 -7.51 8.02 -5.35
C LYS A 49 -7.44 6.56 -5.73
N LEU A 50 -6.80 5.71 -4.93
CA LEU A 50 -6.71 4.28 -5.22
C LEU A 50 -8.09 3.63 -5.16
N LEU A 51 -8.86 3.87 -4.09
CA LEU A 51 -10.24 3.40 -3.96
C LEU A 51 -11.13 3.85 -5.13
N CYS A 52 -11.00 5.11 -5.57
CA CYS A 52 -11.71 5.66 -6.72
C CYS A 52 -11.36 4.94 -8.03
N MET A 53 -10.13 4.42 -8.17
CA MET A 53 -9.73 3.60 -9.32
C MET A 53 -10.29 2.18 -9.21
N LEU A 54 -10.21 1.58 -8.02
CA LEU A 54 -10.63 0.20 -7.77
C LEU A 54 -12.15 0.00 -7.81
N LYS A 55 -12.96 1.04 -7.56
CA LYS A 55 -14.44 0.91 -7.59
C LYS A 55 -14.99 0.44 -8.96
N PHE A 56 -14.22 0.64 -10.03
CA PHE A 56 -14.58 0.19 -11.38
C PHE A 56 -14.21 -1.28 -11.66
N CYS A 57 -13.50 -1.94 -10.75
CA CYS A 57 -13.21 -3.38 -10.86
C CYS A 57 -14.45 -4.19 -10.43
N SER A 58 -15.10 -4.84 -11.41
CA SER A 58 -16.37 -5.57 -11.20
C SER A 58 -16.27 -6.75 -10.23
N CYS A 59 -15.08 -7.30 -9.99
CA CYS A 59 -14.86 -8.39 -9.04
C CYS A 59 -14.95 -7.97 -7.57
N ILE A 60 -14.73 -6.68 -7.28
CA ILE A 60 -14.72 -6.16 -5.91
C ILE A 60 -16.15 -5.88 -5.46
N GLU A 61 -16.55 -6.47 -4.35
CA GLU A 61 -17.87 -6.34 -3.72
C GLU A 61 -17.79 -5.45 -2.46
N VAL A 62 -16.63 -5.38 -1.80
CA VAL A 62 -16.38 -4.53 -0.62
C VAL A 62 -15.05 -3.79 -0.77
N LEU A 63 -15.10 -2.46 -0.65
CA LEU A 63 -13.95 -1.58 -0.50
C LEU A 63 -13.96 -0.94 0.89
N ALA A 64 -12.82 -0.97 1.57
CA ALA A 64 -12.61 -0.20 2.80
C ALA A 64 -11.39 0.71 2.66
N GLY A 65 -11.49 1.93 3.18
CA GLY A 65 -10.36 2.85 3.33
C GLY A 65 -10.15 3.18 4.80
N ILE A 66 -8.90 3.16 5.25
CA ILE A 66 -8.53 3.64 6.59
C ILE A 66 -7.50 4.74 6.47
N ASP A 67 -7.68 5.82 7.23
CA ASP A 67 -6.67 6.87 7.37
C ASP A 67 -6.77 7.52 8.75
N ASN A 68 -5.64 8.02 9.27
CA ASN A 68 -5.61 8.77 10.53
C ASN A 68 -6.05 10.24 10.35
N CYS A 69 -6.13 10.72 9.10
CA CYS A 69 -6.58 12.05 8.72
C CYS A 69 -8.04 12.03 8.25
N GLY A 70 -8.97 12.04 9.21
CA GLY A 70 -10.42 12.02 8.92
C GLY A 70 -10.90 13.19 8.05
N SER A 71 -10.28 14.37 8.15
CA SER A 71 -10.63 15.54 7.34
C SER A 71 -10.31 15.36 5.86
N ALA A 72 -9.14 14.79 5.53
CA ALA A 72 -8.74 14.52 4.15
C ALA A 72 -9.72 13.55 3.46
N MET A 73 -10.15 12.51 4.18
CA MET A 73 -11.17 11.58 3.68
C MET A 73 -12.52 12.27 3.47
N LYS A 74 -12.99 13.08 4.44
CA LYS A 74 -14.28 13.80 4.33
C LYS A 74 -14.34 14.71 3.12
N GLU A 75 -13.23 15.40 2.82
CA GLU A 75 -13.18 16.30 1.68
C GLU A 75 -13.29 15.55 0.33
N LYS A 76 -12.77 14.32 0.25
CA LYS A 76 -12.62 13.57 -1.01
C LYS A 76 -13.57 12.38 -1.17
N MET A 77 -14.35 12.02 -0.14
CA MET A 77 -15.26 10.87 -0.17
C MET A 77 -16.30 10.94 -1.31
N HIS A 78 -16.69 12.14 -1.74
CA HIS A 78 -17.65 12.35 -2.83
C HIS A 78 -17.21 11.69 -4.16
N ARG A 79 -15.92 11.42 -4.33
CA ARG A 79 -15.35 10.71 -5.49
C ARG A 79 -15.75 9.23 -5.54
N LEU A 80 -16.12 8.68 -4.39
CA LEU A 80 -16.51 7.28 -4.21
C LEU A 80 -18.00 7.07 -4.48
N SER A 81 -18.80 8.14 -4.49
CA SER A 81 -20.23 8.09 -4.78
C SER A 81 -20.52 7.44 -6.15
N PRO A 82 -21.68 6.77 -6.29
CA PRO A 82 -22.15 6.29 -7.58
C PRO A 82 -22.24 7.42 -8.60
N LEU A 83 -21.75 7.16 -9.80
CA LEU A 83 -21.88 8.04 -10.96
C LEU A 83 -23.25 7.79 -11.66
N PRO A 84 -23.74 8.72 -12.49
CA PRO A 84 -24.99 8.51 -13.24
C PRO A 84 -25.00 7.21 -14.06
N VAL A 85 -23.85 6.83 -14.62
CA VAL A 85 -23.71 5.57 -15.39
C VAL A 85 -23.97 4.33 -14.52
N ASP A 86 -23.66 4.37 -13.23
CA ASP A 86 -23.86 3.23 -12.31
C ASP A 86 -25.36 2.96 -12.06
N TYR A 87 -26.23 3.96 -12.26
CA TYR A 87 -27.69 3.80 -12.20
C TYR A 87 -28.28 3.32 -13.53
N LEU A 88 -27.72 3.78 -14.66
CA LEU A 88 -28.15 3.38 -16.00
C LEU A 88 -27.70 1.97 -16.35
N GLN A 89 -26.53 1.56 -15.85
CA GLN A 89 -25.92 0.25 -16.06
C GLN A 89 -25.49 -0.31 -14.70
N PRO A 90 -26.45 -0.81 -13.90
CA PRO A 90 -26.15 -1.32 -12.57
C PRO A 90 -25.24 -2.55 -12.64
N ARG A 91 -24.37 -2.66 -11.64
CA ARG A 91 -23.49 -3.82 -11.47
C ARG A 91 -24.32 -5.07 -11.13
N GLU A 92 -23.90 -6.24 -11.62
CA GLU A 92 -24.51 -7.53 -11.27
C GLU A 92 -24.46 -7.81 -9.75
N ARG A 93 -23.37 -7.38 -9.10
CA ARG A 93 -23.19 -7.49 -7.65
C ARG A 93 -23.01 -6.10 -7.04
N PRO A 94 -23.67 -5.81 -5.91
CA PRO A 94 -23.55 -4.52 -5.25
C PRO A 94 -22.11 -4.29 -4.78
N LEU A 95 -21.69 -3.02 -4.81
CA LEU A 95 -20.43 -2.57 -4.24
C LEU A 95 -20.72 -1.78 -2.96
N THR A 96 -20.12 -2.19 -1.86
CA THR A 96 -20.09 -1.41 -0.62
C THR A 96 -18.73 -0.73 -0.48
N ILE A 97 -18.72 0.58 -0.21
CA ILE A 97 -17.51 1.33 0.08
C ILE A 97 -17.66 1.96 1.47
N THR A 98 -16.68 1.75 2.35
CA THR A 98 -16.68 2.32 3.71
C THR A 98 -15.35 2.99 4.01
N LEU A 99 -15.39 4.18 4.63
CA LEU A 99 -14.21 4.90 5.06
C LEU A 99 -14.18 4.95 6.59
N HIS A 100 -13.01 4.70 7.16
CA HIS A 100 -12.78 4.56 8.59
C HIS A 100 -11.66 5.50 9.04
N HIS A 101 -11.96 6.38 9.99
CA HIS A 101 -10.96 7.16 10.70
C HIS A 101 -10.36 6.31 11.83
N GLY A 102 -9.05 6.03 11.73
CA GLY A 102 -8.36 5.13 12.64
C GLY A 102 -6.85 5.06 12.39
N SER A 103 -6.13 4.34 13.27
CA SER A 103 -4.71 4.03 13.08
C SER A 103 -4.53 2.55 12.72
N VAL A 104 -3.60 2.29 11.79
CA VAL A 104 -3.17 0.94 11.40
C VAL A 104 -2.43 0.19 12.51
N ALA A 105 -2.09 0.87 13.60
CA ALA A 105 -1.54 0.27 14.81
C ALA A 105 -2.61 -0.30 15.75
N HIS A 106 -3.90 -0.13 15.44
CA HIS A 106 -5.02 -0.65 16.24
C HIS A 106 -5.77 -1.75 15.50
N LYS A 107 -6.22 -2.76 16.24
CA LYS A 107 -7.05 -3.85 15.73
C LYS A 107 -8.52 -3.40 15.75
N ASP A 108 -9.22 -3.62 14.65
CA ASP A 108 -10.68 -3.44 14.58
C ASP A 108 -11.32 -4.59 13.79
N HIS A 109 -12.36 -5.20 14.34
CA HIS A 109 -13.02 -6.37 13.75
C HIS A 109 -13.64 -6.08 12.38
N CYS A 110 -13.94 -4.82 12.05
CA CYS A 110 -14.41 -4.46 10.71
C CYS A 110 -13.40 -4.80 9.60
N MET A 111 -12.13 -5.01 9.96
CA MET A 111 -11.02 -5.30 9.04
C MET A 111 -10.72 -6.79 8.85
N LEU A 112 -11.56 -7.68 9.40
CA LEU A 112 -11.40 -9.12 9.24
C LEU A 112 -11.96 -9.63 7.91
N GLY A 113 -11.31 -10.66 7.35
CA GLY A 113 -11.81 -11.39 6.19
C GLY A 113 -11.64 -10.68 4.85
N PHE A 114 -10.72 -9.72 4.75
CA PHE A 114 -10.33 -9.10 3.48
C PHE A 114 -9.47 -10.05 2.64
N ASP A 115 -9.66 -10.03 1.32
CA ASP A 115 -8.87 -10.84 0.39
C ASP A 115 -7.53 -10.16 0.07
N LEU A 116 -7.56 -8.84 -0.09
CA LEU A 116 -6.41 -8.01 -0.41
C LEU A 116 -6.36 -6.79 0.52
N VAL A 117 -5.20 -6.55 1.10
CA VAL A 117 -4.88 -5.32 1.83
C VAL A 117 -3.77 -4.58 1.11
N THR A 118 -3.95 -3.29 0.85
CA THR A 118 -2.93 -2.40 0.27
C THR A 118 -2.43 -1.41 1.31
N CYS A 119 -1.13 -1.15 1.29
CA CYS A 119 -0.44 -0.21 2.16
C CYS A 119 0.56 0.56 1.28
N MET A 120 0.05 1.54 0.54
CA MET A 120 0.81 2.22 -0.51
C MET A 120 1.44 3.49 0.04
N GLU A 121 2.77 3.51 0.18
CA GLU A 121 3.53 4.64 0.73
C GLU A 121 3.01 5.04 2.14
N LEU A 122 2.88 4.03 3.01
CA LEU A 122 2.32 4.18 4.36
C LEU A 122 3.38 4.00 5.44
N ILE A 123 4.16 2.93 5.36
CA ILE A 123 4.96 2.47 6.50
C ILE A 123 6.03 3.49 6.90
N GLU A 124 6.56 4.25 5.95
CA GLU A 124 7.53 5.33 6.16
C GLU A 124 6.98 6.51 6.97
N HIS A 125 5.66 6.62 7.12
CA HIS A 125 5.01 7.64 7.94
C HIS A 125 4.72 7.17 9.36
N LEU A 126 4.88 5.87 9.64
CA LEU A 126 4.61 5.31 10.96
C LEU A 126 5.73 5.65 11.93
N GLU A 127 5.35 6.12 13.11
CA GLU A 127 6.29 6.22 14.23
C GLU A 127 6.81 4.82 14.60
N GLU A 128 8.00 4.75 15.20
CA GLU A 128 8.65 3.46 15.50
C GLU A 128 7.76 2.52 16.33
N SER A 129 6.95 3.07 17.24
CA SER A 129 6.01 2.32 18.07
C SER A 129 4.82 1.76 17.28
N GLU A 130 4.36 2.46 16.25
CA GLU A 130 3.30 2.01 15.34
C GLU A 130 3.84 0.98 14.36
N LEU A 131 5.03 1.22 13.79
CA LEU A 131 5.70 0.28 12.89
C LEU A 131 5.95 -1.07 13.54
N LYS A 132 6.28 -1.11 14.84
CA LYS A 132 6.42 -2.35 15.61
C LYS A 132 5.12 -3.15 15.73
N LYS A 133 3.97 -2.47 15.82
CA LYS A 133 2.65 -3.10 15.94
C LYS A 133 2.05 -3.50 14.60
N PHE A 134 2.38 -2.76 13.55
CA PHE A 134 1.80 -2.91 12.22
C PHE A 134 1.81 -4.35 11.69
N PRO A 135 2.91 -5.13 11.77
CA PRO A 135 2.90 -6.52 11.34
C PRO A 135 1.86 -7.40 12.05
N GLU A 136 1.71 -7.24 13.36
CA GLU A 136 0.75 -8.01 14.15
C GLU A 136 -0.69 -7.69 13.76
N VAL A 137 -0.99 -6.41 13.52
CA VAL A 137 -2.33 -5.96 13.11
C VAL A 137 -2.67 -6.48 11.71
N VAL A 138 -1.78 -6.29 10.73
CA VAL A 138 -2.09 -6.61 9.33
C VAL A 138 -1.94 -8.11 9.04
N PHE A 139 -0.83 -8.73 9.44
CA PHE A 139 -0.54 -10.12 9.09
C PHE A 139 -1.06 -11.12 10.13
N GLY A 140 -1.11 -10.73 11.40
CA GLY A 140 -1.62 -11.56 12.49
C GLY A 140 -3.13 -11.48 12.65
N PHE A 141 -3.67 -10.28 12.84
CA PHE A 141 -5.09 -10.07 13.15
C PHE A 141 -5.97 -10.01 11.89
N MET A 142 -5.71 -9.09 10.96
CA MET A 142 -6.49 -9.00 9.70
C MET A 142 -6.28 -10.25 8.84
N ALA A 143 -5.03 -10.72 8.79
CA ALA A 143 -4.59 -11.96 8.16
C ALA A 143 -5.17 -12.23 6.75
N PRO A 144 -5.13 -11.24 5.82
CA PRO A 144 -5.75 -11.34 4.50
C PRO A 144 -5.03 -12.35 3.61
N SER A 145 -5.67 -12.78 2.52
CA SER A 145 -5.04 -13.71 1.56
C SER A 145 -3.79 -13.10 0.92
N ARG A 146 -3.80 -11.79 0.65
CA ARG A 146 -2.69 -11.04 0.07
C ARG A 146 -2.52 -9.67 0.75
N VAL A 147 -1.26 -9.25 0.92
CA VAL A 147 -0.91 -7.88 1.33
C VAL A 147 0.05 -7.29 0.31
N VAL A 148 -0.15 -6.04 -0.07
CA VAL A 148 0.77 -5.29 -0.93
C VAL A 148 1.26 -4.09 -0.15
N ILE A 149 2.56 -4.00 0.05
CA ILE A 149 3.21 -2.88 0.75
C ILE A 149 4.15 -2.20 -0.23
N SER A 150 4.05 -0.87 -0.35
CA SER A 150 5.06 -0.07 -1.02
C SER A 150 5.70 0.93 -0.06
N THR A 151 6.96 1.24 -0.32
CA THR A 151 7.69 2.30 0.37
C THR A 151 8.80 2.85 -0.55
N PRO A 152 9.28 4.08 -0.34
CA PRO A 152 10.46 4.61 -1.04
C PRO A 152 11.69 3.70 -0.90
N ASN A 153 12.47 3.61 -1.98
CA ASN A 153 13.82 3.06 -1.94
C ASN A 153 14.84 4.20 -1.77
N SER A 154 15.46 4.32 -0.61
CA SER A 154 16.41 5.42 -0.33
C SER A 154 17.66 5.38 -1.21
N GLU A 155 18.02 4.22 -1.76
CA GLU A 155 19.15 4.09 -2.69
C GLU A 155 18.90 4.83 -4.01
N PHE A 156 17.64 5.09 -4.35
CA PHE A 156 17.24 5.87 -5.52
C PHE A 156 17.31 7.39 -5.29
N ASN A 157 17.35 7.85 -4.04
CA ASN A 157 17.28 9.27 -3.70
C ASN A 157 18.34 10.15 -4.37
N PRO A 158 19.61 9.73 -4.51
CA PRO A 158 20.61 10.53 -5.20
C PRO A 158 20.26 10.88 -6.66
N LEU A 159 19.37 10.11 -7.29
CA LEU A 159 18.90 10.34 -8.67
C LEU A 159 17.71 11.32 -8.74
N LEU A 160 17.17 11.74 -7.60
CA LEU A 160 16.02 12.63 -7.50
C LEU A 160 16.48 14.07 -7.20
N PRO A 161 16.00 15.07 -7.94
CA PRO A 161 16.39 16.46 -7.71
C PRO A 161 15.83 16.97 -6.38
N GLY A 162 16.68 17.63 -5.60
CA GLY A 162 16.28 18.32 -4.37
C GLY A 162 16.09 17.43 -3.14
N VAL A 163 16.34 16.12 -3.24
CA VAL A 163 16.30 15.20 -2.10
C VAL A 163 17.63 15.27 -1.35
N LYS A 164 17.57 15.60 -0.04
CA LYS A 164 18.77 15.67 0.81
C LYS A 164 18.92 14.48 1.75
N LEU A 165 17.83 14.11 2.42
CA LEU A 165 17.78 12.99 3.35
C LEU A 165 16.62 12.08 2.97
N PHE A 166 15.39 12.59 3.15
CA PHE A 166 14.14 11.96 2.72
C PHE A 166 13.48 12.77 1.62
N ARG A 167 12.67 12.08 0.80
CA ARG A 167 11.86 12.64 -0.30
C ARG A 167 10.73 13.52 0.22
N ASN A 168 10.28 13.28 1.45
CA ASN A 168 9.24 14.05 2.12
C ASN A 168 9.67 14.35 3.56
N PRO A 169 9.54 15.59 4.04
CA PRO A 169 9.81 15.94 5.44
C PRO A 169 8.96 15.17 6.47
N ASP A 170 7.80 14.65 6.07
CA ASP A 170 6.92 13.88 6.97
C ASP A 170 7.33 12.39 7.11
N HIS A 171 8.33 11.92 6.38
CA HIS A 171 8.84 10.56 6.51
C HIS A 171 9.64 10.40 7.82
N LYS A 172 9.40 9.30 8.52
CA LYS A 172 10.13 8.89 9.73
C LYS A 172 11.39 8.11 9.38
N PHE A 173 11.37 7.41 8.25
CA PHE A 173 12.51 6.69 7.69
C PHE A 173 12.36 6.54 6.18
N GLU A 174 13.45 6.21 5.49
CA GLU A 174 13.41 5.68 4.13
C GLU A 174 14.40 4.52 4.01
N TRP A 175 13.87 3.32 3.74
CA TRP A 175 14.66 2.10 3.74
C TRP A 175 15.40 1.88 2.43
N THR A 176 16.60 1.29 2.54
CA THR A 176 17.28 0.66 1.41
C THR A 176 16.56 -0.62 1.00
N GLN A 177 16.92 -1.20 -0.15
CA GLN A 177 16.40 -2.48 -0.58
C GLN A 177 16.66 -3.58 0.47
N LEU A 178 17.87 -3.61 1.03
CA LEU A 178 18.24 -4.60 2.04
C LEU A 178 17.41 -4.46 3.32
N GLN A 179 17.18 -3.23 3.79
CA GLN A 179 16.38 -2.97 5.00
C GLN A 179 14.93 -3.42 4.80
N PHE A 180 14.31 -3.03 3.68
CA PHE A 180 12.94 -3.43 3.36
C PHE A 180 12.80 -4.95 3.19
N GLN A 181 13.72 -5.58 2.45
CA GLN A 181 13.72 -7.02 2.24
C GLN A 181 13.89 -7.79 3.54
N SER A 182 14.80 -7.35 4.42
CA SER A 182 15.03 -8.01 5.72
C SER A 182 13.78 -7.97 6.59
N TRP A 183 13.18 -6.78 6.74
CA TRP A 183 11.94 -6.60 7.50
C TRP A 183 10.77 -7.41 6.92
N ALA A 184 10.63 -7.41 5.59
CA ALA A 184 9.56 -8.12 4.89
C ALA A 184 9.72 -9.64 4.99
N LEU A 185 10.93 -10.17 4.84
CA LEU A 185 11.21 -11.60 4.99
C LEU A 185 10.98 -12.08 6.42
N GLU A 186 11.39 -11.30 7.41
CA GLU A 186 11.13 -11.61 8.82
C GLU A 186 9.62 -11.63 9.11
N THR A 187 8.90 -10.60 8.69
CA THR A 187 7.44 -10.50 8.82
C THR A 187 6.75 -11.68 8.15
N ALA A 188 7.12 -11.99 6.89
CA ALA A 188 6.53 -13.08 6.15
C ALA A 188 6.77 -14.44 6.85
N ARG A 189 7.99 -14.68 7.34
CA ARG A 189 8.32 -15.89 8.10
C ARG A 189 7.50 -16.01 9.38
N HIS A 190 7.38 -14.92 10.14
CA HIS A 190 6.71 -14.91 11.43
C HIS A 190 5.20 -15.20 11.31
N TYR A 191 4.53 -14.60 10.32
CA TYR A 191 3.07 -14.69 10.17
C TYR A 191 2.60 -15.73 9.12
N GLY A 192 3.50 -16.54 8.57
CA GLY A 192 3.12 -17.61 7.65
C GLY A 192 2.79 -17.14 6.22
N TYR A 193 3.47 -16.10 5.74
CA TYR A 193 3.39 -15.60 4.37
C TYR A 193 4.65 -15.97 3.57
N SER A 194 4.54 -15.95 2.24
CA SER A 194 5.66 -15.74 1.32
C SER A 194 5.65 -14.29 0.87
N VAL A 195 6.80 -13.75 0.48
CA VAL A 195 6.91 -12.40 -0.08
C VAL A 195 7.67 -12.44 -1.41
N GLU A 196 7.16 -11.71 -2.40
CA GLU A 196 7.82 -11.43 -3.67
C GLU A 196 8.16 -9.94 -3.73
N PHE A 197 9.39 -9.62 -4.15
CA PHE A 197 9.87 -8.25 -4.24
C PHE A 197 9.84 -7.75 -5.67
N THR A 198 9.33 -6.53 -5.84
CA THR A 198 9.25 -5.83 -7.12
C THR A 198 9.23 -4.32 -6.87
N GLY A 199 8.86 -3.51 -7.85
CA GLY A 199 8.75 -2.08 -7.68
C GLY A 199 8.24 -1.35 -8.91
N VAL A 200 8.17 -0.03 -8.81
CA VAL A 200 7.81 0.87 -9.91
C VAL A 200 8.76 2.06 -9.97
N GLY A 201 8.82 2.71 -11.14
CA GLY A 201 9.83 3.73 -11.44
C GLY A 201 11.19 3.12 -11.68
N HIS A 202 11.38 2.56 -12.88
CA HIS A 202 12.65 1.98 -13.30
C HIS A 202 13.78 3.04 -13.24
N PRO A 203 15.00 2.63 -12.87
CA PRO A 203 16.15 3.53 -12.92
C PRO A 203 16.48 3.92 -14.37
N PRO A 204 17.18 5.06 -14.56
CA PRO A 204 17.76 5.38 -15.85
C PRO A 204 18.66 4.25 -16.37
N ARG A 205 18.76 4.12 -17.69
CA ARG A 205 19.61 3.11 -18.34
C ARG A 205 21.05 3.22 -17.85
N GLY A 206 21.64 2.08 -17.46
CA GLY A 206 23.00 1.99 -16.93
C GLY A 206 23.10 2.17 -15.41
N MET A 207 21.97 2.27 -14.70
CA MET A 207 21.89 2.37 -13.23
C MET A 207 20.97 1.31 -12.62
N GLU A 208 20.89 0.14 -13.26
CA GLU A 208 20.00 -0.95 -12.89
C GLU A 208 20.27 -1.46 -11.46
N ASN A 209 21.49 -1.30 -10.96
CA ASN A 209 21.90 -1.67 -9.60
C ASN A 209 21.19 -0.88 -8.48
N VAL A 210 20.68 0.32 -8.78
CA VAL A 210 19.96 1.16 -7.81
C VAL A 210 18.57 0.59 -7.49
N GLY A 211 18.03 -0.25 -8.38
CA GLY A 211 16.68 -0.80 -8.25
C GLY A 211 15.58 0.21 -8.56
N PHE A 212 14.35 -0.13 -8.19
CA PHE A 212 13.17 0.70 -8.43
C PHE A 212 13.11 1.92 -7.50
N CYS A 213 12.47 3.00 -7.96
CA CYS A 213 12.25 4.21 -7.17
C CYS A 213 11.28 3.96 -5.99
N THR A 214 10.19 3.24 -6.24
CA THR A 214 9.35 2.65 -5.18
C THR A 214 9.61 1.15 -5.16
N GLN A 215 9.94 0.61 -4.00
CA GLN A 215 10.03 -0.83 -3.77
C GLN A 215 8.70 -1.36 -3.24
N ILE A 216 8.34 -2.58 -3.64
CA ILE A 216 7.05 -3.22 -3.35
C ILE A 216 7.29 -4.65 -2.88
N GLY A 217 6.64 -5.02 -1.79
CA GLY A 217 6.53 -6.39 -1.29
C GLY A 217 5.11 -6.90 -1.48
N VAL A 218 4.96 -7.99 -2.22
CA VAL A 218 3.69 -8.70 -2.39
C VAL A 218 3.70 -9.96 -1.53
N PHE A 219 2.92 -9.94 -0.47
CA PHE A 219 2.82 -11.03 0.47
C PHE A 219 1.63 -11.93 0.13
N VAL A 220 1.84 -13.23 0.23
CA VAL A 220 0.81 -14.25 -0.04
C VAL A 220 0.77 -15.22 1.13
N LYS A 221 -0.41 -15.44 1.70
CA LYS A 221 -0.59 -16.36 2.82
C LYS A 221 -0.31 -17.80 2.35
N LYS A 222 0.61 -18.51 3.01
CA LYS A 222 1.06 -19.85 2.55
C LYS A 222 -0.01 -20.93 2.72
N TYR A 223 -0.81 -20.82 3.78
CA TYR A 223 -1.89 -21.76 4.07
C TYR A 223 -3.13 -20.97 4.46
N PRO A 224 -4.29 -21.21 3.84
CA PRO A 224 -5.54 -20.78 4.42
C PRO A 224 -5.68 -21.51 5.75
N GLN A 225 -5.60 -20.79 6.86
CA GLN A 225 -5.92 -21.32 8.17
C GLN A 225 -7.34 -21.90 8.08
N THR A 226 -7.47 -23.23 8.13
CA THR A 226 -8.73 -23.88 8.48
C THR A 226 -9.03 -23.46 9.90
N SER A 227 -9.85 -22.41 10.04
CA SER A 227 -10.51 -21.95 11.26
C SER A 227 -9.96 -22.58 12.54
N ALA A 228 -8.74 -22.21 12.93
CA ALA A 228 -8.32 -22.41 14.32
C ALA A 228 -9.17 -21.40 15.09
N SER A 229 -10.08 -21.91 15.90
CA SER A 229 -10.95 -21.13 16.77
C SER A 229 -10.12 -20.08 17.51
N THR A 230 -10.27 -18.82 17.11
CA THR A 230 -9.75 -17.68 17.85
C THR A 230 -10.32 -17.78 19.27
N PRO A 231 -9.51 -17.62 20.33
CA PRO A 231 -10.07 -17.40 21.66
C PRO A 231 -11.05 -16.24 21.53
N SER A 232 -12.28 -16.44 22.02
CA SER A 232 -13.28 -15.39 22.10
C SER A 232 -12.76 -14.30 23.06
N GLU A 233 -11.96 -13.37 22.54
CA GLU A 233 -11.83 -12.06 23.15
C GLU A 233 -13.22 -11.41 23.02
N LYS A 234 -13.73 -10.91 24.15
CA LYS A 234 -14.97 -10.13 24.17
C LYS A 234 -14.83 -9.02 23.13
N PRO A 235 -15.88 -8.70 22.34
CA PRO A 235 -15.79 -7.64 21.35
C PRO A 235 -15.41 -6.35 22.08
N THR A 236 -14.16 -5.93 21.89
CA THR A 236 -13.72 -4.58 22.22
C THR A 236 -14.58 -3.60 21.41
N GLU A 237 -14.92 -2.46 22.02
CA GLU A 237 -15.62 -1.39 21.32
C GLU A 237 -14.92 -1.08 19.98
N ALA A 238 -15.71 -0.75 18.95
CA ALA A 238 -15.19 -0.36 17.65
C ALA A 238 -14.20 0.81 17.84
N VAL A 239 -12.95 0.59 17.44
CA VAL A 239 -11.87 1.57 17.58
C VAL A 239 -11.91 2.57 16.44
N TYR A 240 -12.34 2.11 15.26
CA TYR A 240 -12.47 2.94 14.07
C TYR A 240 -13.82 3.65 14.03
N LYS A 241 -13.80 4.90 13.60
CA LYS A 241 -15.00 5.71 13.40
C LYS A 241 -15.32 5.78 11.91
N THR A 242 -16.51 5.34 11.53
CA THR A 242 -16.98 5.54 10.15
C THR A 242 -17.11 7.04 9.86
N VAL A 243 -16.58 7.45 8.71
CA VAL A 243 -16.42 8.86 8.32
C VAL A 243 -17.68 9.44 7.70
#